data_AF-A0A0P4WRQ8-F1
#
_entry.id   AF-A0A0P4WRQ8-F1
#
_cell.length_a   1.000
_cell.length_b   1.000
_cell.length_c   1.000
_cell.angle_alpha   90.00
_cell.angle_beta   90.00
_cell.angle_gamma   90.00
#
_symmetry.space_group_name_H-M   'P 1'
#
loop_
_entity.id
_entity.type
_entity.pdbx_description
1 polymer ?
#
loop_
_entity_poly.entity_id
_entity_poly.type
_entity_poly.pdbx_seq_one_letter_code
_entity_poly.pdbx_strand_id
1 'polypeptide(L)'
;MWGLVFVLYALGKFPKLFSRENHHMRGLSILQMCLAMNMYGYLPTEIIRSVFNLKFMDQLDEEIENCYSKATYPLRVRHMLMELNRAVCLDHPEENIPWFHEKYCEDFLETVPVPTSVFHSEVHQALAQLVGGPEVVRANVHTPYYYLLDFEFVLDGSSNPVPVKEYAPSTPRNSKSQKKIAVENKHGHRRVAVILRRENHYCTNSRQLLGRHQVECRHLELMGYTVVEVPHFIWYSMAHATQEDKMQYLKDQIFPAR
;
A
#
# COMPACT_ATOMS: atom_id res chain seq x y z
N MET A 1 14.25 24.80 -8.37
CA MET A 1 12.79 24.64 -8.54
C MET A 1 12.11 24.08 -7.28
N TRP A 2 12.67 23.06 -6.61
CA TRP A 2 12.13 22.49 -5.36
C TRP A 2 12.14 23.42 -4.13
N GLY A 3 13.11 24.35 -4.03
CA GLY A 3 13.18 25.28 -2.89
C GLY A 3 12.01 26.28 -2.81
N LEU A 4 11.45 26.68 -3.96
CA LEU A 4 10.33 27.64 -4.02
C LEU A 4 9.00 26.99 -3.63
N VAL A 5 8.81 25.71 -3.99
CA VAL A 5 7.68 24.88 -3.55
C VAL A 5 7.71 24.70 -2.04
N PHE A 6 8.89 24.44 -1.45
CA PHE A 6 9.05 24.34 0.01
C PHE A 6 8.74 25.65 0.75
N VAL A 7 9.12 26.81 0.19
CA VAL A 7 8.82 28.13 0.79
C VAL A 7 7.32 28.46 0.70
N LEU A 8 6.69 28.17 -0.44
CA LEU A 8 5.24 28.39 -0.61
C LEU A 8 4.39 27.42 0.23
N TYR A 9 4.91 26.20 0.44
CA TYR A 9 4.37 25.20 1.37
C TYR A 9 4.40 25.72 2.81
N ALA A 10 5.54 26.23 3.27
CA ALA A 10 5.70 26.80 4.61
C ALA A 10 4.78 28.02 4.88
N LEU A 11 4.37 28.75 3.84
CA LEU A 11 3.51 29.93 3.95
C LEU A 11 2.00 29.64 3.79
N GLY A 12 1.60 28.38 3.59
CA GLY A 12 0.19 27.99 3.42
C GLY A 12 -0.50 28.57 2.16
N LYS A 13 0.26 29.21 1.27
CA LYS A 13 -0.26 29.83 0.02
C LYS A 13 -0.20 28.89 -1.18
N PHE A 14 0.52 27.78 -1.06
CA PHE A 14 0.74 26.83 -2.12
C PHE A 14 -0.55 26.28 -2.78
N PRO A 15 -1.59 25.86 -2.03
CA PRO A 15 -2.78 25.27 -2.65
C PRO A 15 -3.49 26.26 -3.57
N LYS A 16 -3.64 27.50 -3.11
CA LYS A 16 -4.27 28.59 -3.88
C LYS A 16 -3.45 29.00 -5.11
N LEU A 17 -2.12 29.00 -5.02
CA LEU A 17 -1.25 29.29 -6.16
C LEU A 17 -1.31 28.16 -7.19
N PHE A 18 -1.24 26.91 -6.72
CA PHE A 18 -1.32 25.72 -7.55
C PHE A 18 -2.61 25.69 -8.38
N SER A 19 -3.77 25.90 -7.74
CA SER A 19 -5.06 25.95 -8.47
C SER A 19 -5.13 27.04 -9.54
N ARG A 20 -4.30 28.09 -9.44
CA ARG A 20 -4.23 29.17 -10.43
C ARG A 20 -3.25 28.88 -11.55
N GLU A 21 -2.11 28.25 -11.27
CA GLU A 21 -0.99 28.13 -12.21
C GLU A 21 -0.79 26.72 -12.80
N ASN A 22 -1.56 25.72 -12.36
CA ASN A 22 -1.39 24.33 -12.80
C ASN A 22 -1.61 24.08 -14.31
N HIS A 23 -2.26 24.99 -15.02
CA HIS A 23 -2.57 24.86 -16.45
C HIS A 23 -1.34 24.80 -17.36
N HIS A 24 -0.16 25.23 -16.89
CA HIS A 24 1.09 25.12 -17.64
C HIS A 24 1.87 23.82 -17.35
N MET A 25 1.47 23.03 -16.36
CA MET A 25 2.15 21.81 -15.98
C MET A 25 1.54 20.59 -16.66
N ARG A 26 2.40 19.63 -17.03
CA ARG A 26 1.94 18.32 -17.48
C ARG A 26 1.21 17.60 -16.35
N GLY A 27 0.14 16.90 -16.70
CA GLY A 27 -0.68 16.12 -15.77
C GLY A 27 0.16 15.08 -15.02
N LEU A 28 1.12 14.42 -15.67
CA LEU A 28 2.05 13.51 -14.97
C LEU A 28 2.80 14.20 -13.83
N SER A 29 3.31 15.42 -14.06
CA SER A 29 4.05 16.18 -13.05
C SER A 29 3.14 16.60 -11.89
N ILE A 30 1.89 16.95 -12.20
CA ILE A 30 0.87 17.27 -11.19
C ILE A 30 0.58 16.04 -10.31
N LEU A 31 0.37 14.86 -10.91
CA LEU A 31 0.14 13.62 -10.17
C LEU A 31 1.31 13.28 -9.25
N GLN A 32 2.54 13.38 -9.76
CA GLN A 32 3.77 13.12 -8.98
C GLN A 32 3.92 14.09 -7.81
N MET A 33 3.60 15.37 -8.02
CA MET A 33 3.62 16.38 -6.96
C MET A 33 2.58 16.06 -5.88
N CYS A 34 1.35 15.71 -6.26
CA CYS A 34 0.30 15.35 -5.31
C CYS A 34 0.69 14.12 -4.48
N LEU A 35 1.27 13.10 -5.12
CA LEU A 35 1.80 11.92 -4.43
C LEU A 35 2.92 12.29 -3.44
N ALA A 36 3.85 13.16 -3.85
CA ALA A 36 4.90 13.63 -2.95
C ALA A 36 4.31 14.37 -1.73
N MET A 37 3.30 15.22 -1.93
CA MET A 37 2.60 15.91 -0.84
C MET A 37 1.91 14.92 0.11
N ASN A 38 1.22 13.91 -0.45
CA ASN A 38 0.59 12.84 0.33
C ASN A 38 1.60 12.04 1.17
N MET A 39 2.82 11.80 0.66
CA MET A 39 3.90 11.17 1.41
C MET A 39 4.33 11.97 2.65
N TYR A 40 4.17 13.30 2.64
CA TYR A 40 4.38 14.16 3.80
C TYR A 40 3.14 14.28 4.70
N GLY A 41 2.08 13.51 4.43
CA GLY A 41 0.84 13.54 5.21
C GLY A 41 -0.01 14.79 4.98
N TYR A 42 0.15 15.46 3.84
CA TYR A 42 -0.59 16.68 3.52
C TYR A 42 -1.07 16.66 2.07
N LEU A 43 -2.37 16.57 1.84
CA LEU A 43 -2.95 16.73 0.51
C LEU A 43 -4.25 17.55 0.62
N PRO A 44 -4.23 18.85 0.29
CA PRO A 44 -5.39 19.74 0.44
C PRO A 44 -6.56 19.37 -0.45
N THR A 45 -7.77 19.54 0.08
CA THR A 45 -9.04 19.43 -0.65
C THR A 45 -9.05 20.19 -1.98
N GLU A 46 -8.51 21.41 -2.04
CA GLU A 46 -8.48 22.20 -3.28
C GLU A 46 -7.62 21.53 -4.35
N ILE A 47 -6.52 20.88 -3.94
CA ILE A 47 -5.65 20.15 -4.85
C ILE A 47 -6.34 18.86 -5.30
N ILE A 48 -6.93 18.10 -4.38
CA ILE A 48 -7.70 16.89 -4.70
C ILE A 48 -8.78 17.22 -5.74
N ARG A 49 -9.63 18.22 -5.48
CA ARG A 49 -10.70 18.63 -6.40
C ARG A 49 -10.19 19.15 -7.73
N SER A 50 -9.00 19.75 -7.76
CA SER A 50 -8.37 20.21 -9.00
C SER A 50 -7.85 19.06 -9.88
N VAL A 51 -7.61 17.88 -9.31
CA VAL A 51 -7.12 16.68 -10.00
C VAL A 51 -8.25 15.70 -10.30
N PHE A 52 -9.17 15.47 -9.36
CA PHE A 52 -10.28 14.54 -9.52
C PHE A 52 -11.52 15.25 -10.09
N ASN A 53 -11.39 15.76 -11.32
CA ASN A 53 -12.47 16.34 -12.11
C ASN A 53 -12.31 16.03 -13.59
N LEU A 54 -13.39 16.16 -14.37
CA LEU A 54 -13.40 15.83 -15.80
C LEU A 54 -12.35 16.61 -16.59
N LYS A 55 -12.18 17.91 -16.33
CA LYS A 55 -11.22 18.76 -17.05
C LYS A 55 -9.78 18.24 -16.91
N PHE A 56 -9.38 17.79 -15.72
CA PHE A 56 -8.05 17.22 -15.52
C PHE A 56 -7.92 15.83 -16.16
N MET A 57 -8.99 15.02 -16.16
CA MET A 57 -8.99 13.73 -16.86
C MET A 57 -8.82 13.92 -18.38
N ASP A 58 -9.55 14.86 -18.97
CA ASP A 58 -9.42 15.22 -20.39
C ASP A 58 -7.99 15.68 -20.72
N GLN A 59 -7.38 16.48 -19.83
CA GLN A 59 -5.98 16.90 -19.96
C GLN A 59 -5.01 15.70 -19.94
N LEU A 60 -5.24 14.70 -19.08
CA LEU A 60 -4.41 13.50 -19.03
C LEU A 60 -4.56 12.67 -20.32
N ASP A 61 -5.77 12.53 -20.82
CA ASP A 61 -6.04 11.79 -22.06
C ASP A 61 -5.36 12.45 -23.27
N GLU A 62 -5.48 13.77 -23.40
CA GLU A 62 -4.78 14.54 -24.43
C GLU A 62 -3.26 14.40 -24.30
N GLU A 63 -2.72 14.43 -23.07
CA GLU A 63 -1.29 14.24 -22.82
C GLU A 63 -0.81 12.84 -23.23
N ILE A 64 -1.57 11.80 -22.92
CA ILE A 64 -1.30 10.42 -23.32
C ILE A 64 -1.37 10.27 -24.84
N GLU A 65 -2.38 10.86 -25.48
CA GLU A 65 -2.56 10.83 -26.93
C GLU A 65 -1.45 11.59 -27.68
N ASN A 66 -0.85 12.60 -27.07
CA ASN A 66 0.23 13.39 -27.69
C ASN A 66 1.65 13.02 -27.20
N CYS A 67 1.79 12.03 -26.31
CA CYS A 67 3.10 11.65 -25.79
C CYS A 67 4.00 10.98 -26.85
N TYR A 68 5.31 11.22 -26.78
CA TYR A 68 6.30 10.59 -27.67
C TYR A 68 6.50 9.08 -27.34
N SER A 69 6.67 8.73 -26.06
CA SER A 69 6.95 7.35 -25.65
C SER A 69 5.66 6.54 -25.42
N LYS A 70 5.03 6.11 -26.53
CA LYS A 70 3.73 5.41 -26.53
C LYS A 70 3.69 4.13 -25.70
N ALA A 71 4.81 3.42 -25.57
CA ALA A 71 4.86 2.17 -24.83
C ALA A 71 4.92 2.35 -23.30
N THR A 72 5.56 3.41 -22.80
CA THR A 72 5.89 3.54 -21.37
C THR A 72 5.19 4.70 -20.68
N TYR A 73 5.01 5.83 -21.38
CA TYR A 73 4.45 7.04 -20.80
C TYR A 73 3.00 6.86 -20.34
N PRO A 74 2.09 6.24 -21.13
CA PRO A 74 0.71 6.03 -20.69
C PRO A 74 0.61 5.15 -19.45
N LEU A 75 1.46 4.11 -19.36
CA LEU A 75 1.51 3.22 -18.20
C LEU A 75 1.94 3.99 -16.94
N ARG A 76 2.93 4.88 -17.05
CA ARG A 76 3.37 5.73 -15.94
C ARG A 76 2.26 6.67 -15.47
N VAL A 77 1.57 7.34 -16.39
CA VAL A 77 0.46 8.25 -16.05
C VAL A 77 -0.64 7.50 -15.32
N ARG A 78 -1.09 6.36 -15.87
CA ARG A 78 -2.13 5.53 -15.24
C ARG A 78 -1.70 5.00 -13.87
N HIS A 79 -0.45 4.58 -13.71
CA HIS A 79 0.07 4.15 -12.42
C HIS A 79 0.06 5.28 -11.38
N MET A 80 0.53 6.48 -11.73
CA MET A 80 0.52 7.62 -10.81
C MET A 80 -0.92 8.03 -10.44
N LEU A 81 -1.84 8.02 -11.41
CA LEU A 81 -3.25 8.32 -11.15
C LEU A 81 -3.90 7.28 -10.23
N MET A 82 -3.58 6.00 -10.44
CA MET A 82 -4.03 4.90 -9.58
C MET A 82 -3.51 5.07 -8.15
N GLU A 83 -2.21 5.33 -7.96
CA GLU A 83 -1.63 5.54 -6.63
C GLU A 83 -2.27 6.75 -5.93
N LEU A 84 -2.53 7.84 -6.67
CA LEU A 84 -3.15 9.02 -6.10
C LEU A 84 -4.62 8.78 -5.76
N ASN A 85 -5.37 8.08 -6.62
CA ASN A 85 -6.76 7.69 -6.35
C ASN A 85 -6.83 6.82 -5.10
N ARG A 86 -5.91 5.86 -4.96
CA ARG A 86 -5.77 5.03 -3.77
C ARG A 86 -5.55 5.87 -2.51
N ALA A 87 -4.60 6.81 -2.57
CA ALA A 87 -4.30 7.69 -1.44
C ALA A 87 -5.49 8.55 -1.04
N VAL A 88 -6.20 9.15 -2.01
CA VAL A 88 -7.39 9.95 -1.71
C VAL A 88 -8.52 9.11 -1.13
N CYS A 89 -8.78 7.91 -1.66
CA CYS A 89 -9.84 7.05 -1.11
C CYS A 89 -9.58 6.62 0.35
N LEU A 90 -8.32 6.47 0.74
CA LEU A 90 -7.94 5.99 2.07
C LEU A 90 -7.69 7.12 3.07
N ASP A 91 -6.90 8.13 2.69
CA ASP A 91 -6.55 9.24 3.58
C ASP A 91 -7.62 10.35 3.63
N HIS A 92 -8.47 10.46 2.61
CA HIS A 92 -9.45 11.54 2.45
C HIS A 92 -10.85 11.02 2.12
N PRO A 93 -11.44 10.13 2.96
CA PRO A 93 -12.77 9.57 2.71
C PRO A 93 -13.87 10.64 2.60
N GLU A 94 -13.68 11.80 3.23
CA GLU A 94 -14.59 12.95 3.18
C GLU A 94 -14.73 13.59 1.79
N GLU A 95 -13.76 13.38 0.89
CA GLU A 95 -13.84 13.91 -0.48
C GLU A 95 -14.76 13.07 -1.38
N ASN A 96 -15.22 11.91 -0.90
CA ASN A 96 -16.16 11.03 -1.62
C ASN A 96 -15.71 10.64 -3.04
N ILE A 97 -14.40 10.59 -3.29
CA ILE A 97 -13.84 10.13 -4.56
C ILE A 97 -13.89 8.58 -4.58
N PRO A 98 -14.57 7.96 -5.57
CA PRO A 98 -14.65 6.51 -5.63
C PRO A 98 -13.31 5.90 -6.02
N TRP A 99 -13.11 4.64 -5.65
CA TRP A 99 -12.08 3.81 -6.26
C TRP A 99 -12.51 3.42 -7.68
N PHE A 100 -11.74 3.82 -8.69
CA PHE A 100 -12.08 3.56 -10.10
C PHE A 100 -10.97 2.84 -10.89
N HIS A 101 -10.00 2.24 -10.20
CA HIS A 101 -8.87 1.54 -10.81
C HIS A 101 -8.88 0.02 -10.61
N GLU A 102 -10.01 -0.58 -10.18
CA GLU A 102 -10.14 -2.03 -9.96
C GLU A 102 -9.69 -2.83 -11.20
N LYS A 103 -10.30 -2.55 -12.36
CA LYS A 103 -9.94 -3.21 -13.61
C LYS A 103 -8.48 -3.00 -14.02
N TYR A 104 -7.96 -1.78 -13.88
CA TYR A 104 -6.55 -1.49 -14.21
C TYR A 104 -5.60 -2.34 -13.35
N CYS A 105 -5.91 -2.51 -12.07
CA CYS A 105 -5.12 -3.35 -11.19
C CYS A 105 -5.29 -4.85 -11.50
N GLU A 106 -6.50 -5.32 -11.81
CA GLU A 106 -6.73 -6.71 -12.27
C GLU A 106 -5.89 -7.04 -13.51
N ASP A 107 -5.98 -6.20 -14.55
CA ASP A 107 -5.22 -6.35 -15.79
C ASP A 107 -3.70 -6.36 -15.51
N PHE A 108 -3.22 -5.49 -14.61
CA PHE A 108 -1.81 -5.46 -14.20
C PHE A 108 -1.38 -6.75 -13.50
N LEU A 109 -2.20 -7.29 -12.60
CA LEU A 109 -1.90 -8.50 -11.84
C LEU A 109 -1.80 -9.76 -12.70
N GLU A 110 -2.44 -9.79 -13.86
CA GLU A 110 -2.27 -10.89 -14.83
C GLU A 110 -0.87 -10.90 -15.45
N THR A 111 -0.18 -9.75 -15.47
CA THR A 111 1.13 -9.60 -16.12
C THR A 111 2.31 -9.75 -15.15
N VAL A 112 2.07 -9.68 -13.85
CA VAL A 112 3.12 -9.64 -12.84
C VAL A 112 3.27 -11.00 -12.16
N PRO A 113 4.46 -11.62 -12.20
CA PRO A 113 4.70 -12.86 -11.49
C PRO A 113 4.63 -12.62 -9.97
N VAL A 114 4.11 -13.62 -9.24
CA VAL A 114 4.11 -13.58 -7.78
C VAL A 114 5.55 -13.50 -7.28
N PRO A 115 5.91 -12.48 -6.47
CA PRO A 115 7.26 -12.37 -5.95
C PRO A 115 7.60 -13.57 -5.07
N THR A 116 8.70 -14.26 -5.38
CA THR A 116 9.24 -15.32 -4.54
C THR A 116 10.69 -14.99 -4.18
N SER A 117 11.08 -15.29 -2.95
CA SER A 117 12.45 -15.14 -2.48
C SER A 117 12.71 -16.10 -1.32
N VAL A 118 13.98 -16.41 -1.07
CA VAL A 118 14.38 -17.20 0.11
C VAL A 118 13.91 -16.53 1.39
N PHE A 119 14.05 -15.21 1.47
CA PHE A 119 13.55 -14.40 2.59
C PHE A 119 12.05 -14.62 2.81
N HIS A 120 11.25 -14.58 1.73
CA HIS A 120 9.81 -14.84 1.81
C HIS A 120 9.51 -16.27 2.26
N SER A 121 10.17 -17.30 1.70
CA SER A 121 9.91 -18.69 2.09
C SER A 121 10.29 -18.97 3.55
N GLU A 122 11.42 -18.44 4.02
CA GLU A 122 11.85 -18.64 5.40
C GLU A 122 10.91 -17.98 6.41
N VAL A 123 10.50 -16.73 6.15
CA VAL A 123 9.53 -16.04 7.02
C VAL A 123 8.19 -16.77 7.01
N HIS A 124 7.73 -17.24 5.85
CA HIS A 124 6.48 -17.99 5.77
C HIS A 124 6.52 -19.26 6.63
N GLN A 125 7.62 -20.01 6.57
CA GLN A 125 7.79 -21.23 7.35
C GLN A 125 7.80 -20.94 8.86
N ALA A 126 8.58 -19.96 9.30
CA ALA A 126 8.65 -19.58 10.71
C ALA A 126 7.30 -19.02 11.21
N LEU A 127 6.63 -18.21 10.40
CA LEU A 127 5.32 -17.65 10.72
C LEU A 127 4.26 -18.75 10.85
N ALA A 128 4.16 -19.66 9.87
CA ALA A 128 3.21 -20.76 9.89
C ALA A 128 3.40 -21.65 11.13
N GLN A 129 4.65 -21.96 11.51
CA GLN A 129 4.94 -22.71 12.73
C GLN A 129 4.55 -21.95 14.00
N LEU A 130 4.73 -20.62 14.02
CA LEU A 130 4.38 -19.77 15.16
C LEU A 130 2.87 -19.67 15.38
N VAL A 131 2.09 -19.52 14.31
CA VAL A 131 0.64 -19.31 14.39
C VAL A 131 -0.19 -20.59 14.22
N GLY A 132 0.44 -21.76 14.34
CA GLY A 132 -0.28 -23.04 14.44
C GLY A 132 -0.55 -23.78 13.11
N GLY A 133 -0.05 -23.28 11.98
CA GLY A 133 -0.06 -24.00 10.70
C GLY A 133 -0.15 -23.10 9.47
N PRO A 134 0.10 -23.64 8.26
CA PRO A 134 -0.08 -22.91 7.00
C PRO A 134 -1.55 -22.56 6.70
N GLU A 135 -2.52 -23.26 7.27
CA GLU A 135 -3.95 -23.08 7.05
C GLU A 135 -4.56 -21.84 7.75
N VAL A 136 -3.77 -21.15 8.57
CA VAL A 136 -4.16 -19.89 9.22
C VAL A 136 -3.51 -18.66 8.55
N VAL A 137 -2.50 -18.86 7.71
CA VAL A 137 -1.74 -17.80 7.02
C VAL A 137 -2.08 -17.79 5.53
N ARG A 138 -2.24 -16.59 4.97
CA ARG A 138 -2.32 -16.38 3.53
C ARG A 138 -1.09 -15.63 3.06
N ALA A 139 -0.48 -16.07 1.96
CA ALA A 139 0.66 -15.40 1.35
C ALA A 139 0.26 -14.66 0.07
N ASN A 140 0.98 -13.58 -0.26
CA ASN A 140 0.81 -12.80 -1.51
C ASN A 140 -0.63 -12.31 -1.74
N VAL A 141 -1.25 -11.80 -0.67
CA VAL A 141 -2.64 -11.35 -0.68
C VAL A 141 -2.74 -9.92 -1.18
N HIS A 142 -3.76 -9.63 -1.99
CA HIS A 142 -4.07 -8.26 -2.38
C HIS A 142 -5.19 -7.71 -1.50
N THR A 143 -5.00 -6.50 -0.97
CA THR A 143 -6.05 -5.77 -0.26
C THR A 143 -7.11 -5.25 -1.24
N PRO A 144 -8.28 -4.77 -0.77
CA PRO A 144 -9.31 -4.18 -1.65
C PRO A 144 -8.81 -3.00 -2.49
N TYR A 145 -7.78 -2.30 -2.00
CA TYR A 145 -7.10 -1.20 -2.69
C TYR A 145 -5.76 -1.63 -3.32
N TYR A 146 -5.58 -2.93 -3.58
CA TYR A 146 -4.46 -3.50 -4.34
C TYR A 146 -3.07 -3.16 -3.78
N TYR A 147 -2.93 -3.12 -2.46
CA TYR A 147 -1.61 -3.37 -1.83
C TYR A 147 -1.33 -4.86 -1.83
N LEU A 148 -0.09 -5.24 -2.12
CA LEU A 148 0.38 -6.62 -2.01
C LEU A 148 0.93 -6.83 -0.60
N LEU A 149 0.31 -7.75 0.14
CA LEU A 149 0.79 -8.23 1.43
C LEU A 149 1.67 -9.46 1.21
N ASP A 150 2.83 -9.52 1.85
CA ASP A 150 3.62 -10.76 1.86
C ASP A 150 2.84 -11.84 2.63
N PHE A 151 2.33 -11.52 3.83
CA PHE A 151 1.43 -12.40 4.58
C PHE A 151 0.26 -11.68 5.26
N GLU A 152 -0.85 -12.41 5.41
CA GLU A 152 -2.04 -12.00 6.15
C GLU A 152 -2.52 -13.15 7.04
N PHE A 153 -2.91 -12.84 8.28
CA PHE A 153 -3.67 -13.75 9.15
C PHE A 153 -4.57 -12.97 10.12
N VAL A 154 -5.47 -13.67 10.81
CA VAL A 154 -6.39 -13.07 11.79
C VAL A 154 -6.16 -13.73 13.15
N LEU A 155 -6.15 -12.91 14.20
CA LEU A 155 -6.16 -13.34 15.60
C LEU A 155 -7.52 -13.00 16.21
N ASP A 156 -8.06 -13.88 17.05
CA ASP A 156 -9.26 -13.62 17.83
C ASP A 156 -8.99 -12.70 19.05
N GLY A 157 -10.03 -12.41 19.84
CA GLY A 157 -9.90 -11.59 21.05
C GLY A 157 -9.00 -12.18 22.16
N SER A 158 -8.68 -13.48 22.08
CA SER A 158 -7.76 -14.17 22.97
C SER A 158 -6.36 -14.34 22.37
N SER A 159 -6.09 -13.69 21.22
CA SER A 159 -4.86 -13.82 20.44
C SER A 159 -4.60 -15.22 19.86
N ASN A 160 -5.66 -16.02 19.68
CA ASN A 160 -5.55 -17.29 18.98
C ASN A 160 -5.69 -17.07 17.46
N PRO A 161 -4.89 -17.76 16.64
CA PRO A 161 -5.03 -17.74 15.18
C PRO A 161 -6.37 -18.29 14.71
N VAL A 162 -7.02 -17.56 13.80
CA VAL A 162 -8.27 -17.95 13.16
C VAL A 162 -7.97 -18.68 11.84
N PRO A 163 -8.57 -19.85 11.55
CA PRO A 163 -8.41 -20.54 10.28
C PRO A 163 -8.84 -19.70 9.06
N VAL A 164 -8.08 -19.77 7.96
CA VAL A 164 -8.34 -18.99 6.72
C VAL A 164 -9.77 -19.16 6.22
N LYS A 165 -10.30 -20.39 6.26
CA LYS A 165 -11.66 -20.71 5.82
C LYS A 165 -12.76 -19.93 6.55
N GLU A 166 -12.48 -19.38 7.72
CA GLU A 166 -13.47 -18.66 8.54
C GLU A 166 -13.55 -17.18 8.19
N TYR A 167 -12.47 -16.58 7.66
CA TYR A 167 -12.42 -15.15 7.32
C TYR A 167 -12.14 -14.87 5.85
N ALA A 168 -11.60 -15.80 5.08
CA ALA A 168 -11.39 -15.62 3.65
C ALA A 168 -12.32 -16.55 2.85
N PRO A 169 -12.94 -16.06 1.76
CA PRO A 169 -13.75 -16.90 0.90
C PRO A 169 -12.91 -18.05 0.33
N SER A 170 -13.50 -19.24 0.24
CA SER A 170 -12.84 -20.46 -0.24
C SER A 170 -12.53 -20.45 -1.75
N THR A 171 -12.97 -19.42 -2.49
CA THR A 171 -12.83 -19.33 -3.95
C THR A 171 -11.72 -18.35 -4.35
N PRO A 172 -10.84 -18.71 -5.32
CA PRO A 172 -9.86 -17.78 -5.85
C PRO A 172 -10.50 -16.71 -6.75
N ARG A 173 -10.05 -15.47 -6.53
CA ARG A 173 -9.92 -14.30 -7.42
C ARG A 173 -11.05 -13.79 -8.33
N ASN A 174 -12.08 -14.55 -8.72
CA ASN A 174 -12.98 -14.12 -9.82
C ASN A 174 -14.47 -14.04 -9.46
N SER A 175 -14.87 -13.27 -8.46
CA SER A 175 -16.29 -12.97 -8.25
C SER A 175 -16.49 -11.54 -7.77
N LYS A 176 -17.18 -10.75 -8.60
CA LYS A 176 -17.58 -9.32 -8.49
C LYS A 176 -18.48 -8.99 -7.29
N SER A 177 -18.28 -9.69 -6.19
CA SER A 177 -19.05 -9.58 -4.98
C SER A 177 -18.18 -10.16 -3.86
N GLN A 178 -17.12 -9.43 -3.51
CA GLN A 178 -16.57 -9.53 -2.16
C GLN A 178 -17.68 -9.06 -1.20
N LYS A 179 -18.61 -9.96 -0.89
CA LYS A 179 -19.46 -9.84 0.28
C LYS A 179 -18.51 -9.60 1.45
N LYS A 180 -18.57 -8.38 2.00
CA LYS A 180 -17.97 -7.94 3.28
C LYS A 180 -17.65 -9.16 4.14
N ILE A 181 -16.35 -9.44 4.29
CA ILE A 181 -15.87 -10.58 5.04
C ILE A 181 -16.44 -10.50 6.46
N ALA A 182 -17.18 -11.54 6.86
CA ALA A 182 -17.96 -11.60 8.10
C ALA A 182 -17.11 -11.54 9.39
N VAL A 183 -15.79 -11.58 9.29
CA VAL A 183 -14.87 -11.56 10.43
C VAL A 183 -14.33 -10.15 10.73
N GLU A 184 -14.38 -9.22 9.78
CA GLU A 184 -13.91 -7.83 9.99
C GLU A 184 -14.68 -7.09 11.11
N ASN A 185 -15.84 -7.59 11.52
CA ASN A 185 -16.71 -6.97 12.53
C ASN A 185 -16.92 -7.79 13.80
N LYS A 186 -16.16 -8.87 14.04
CA LYS A 186 -16.23 -9.56 15.33
C LYS A 186 -15.37 -8.82 16.35
N HIS A 187 -15.99 -8.32 17.41
CA HIS A 187 -15.29 -7.61 18.50
C HIS A 187 -14.05 -8.39 18.96
N GLY A 188 -12.93 -7.68 19.09
CA GLY A 188 -11.66 -8.21 19.57
C GLY A 188 -10.80 -8.92 18.52
N HIS A 189 -11.28 -9.15 17.29
CA HIS A 189 -10.43 -9.74 16.25
C HIS A 189 -9.43 -8.72 15.71
N ARG A 190 -8.22 -9.19 15.38
CA ARG A 190 -7.12 -8.38 14.85
C ARG A 190 -6.61 -9.01 13.56
N ARG A 191 -6.75 -8.30 12.44
CA ARG A 191 -6.16 -8.68 11.16
C ARG A 191 -4.71 -8.22 11.10
N VAL A 192 -3.78 -9.13 10.91
CA VAL A 192 -2.34 -8.84 10.89
C VAL A 192 -1.84 -8.92 9.45
N ALA A 193 -1.13 -7.87 9.02
CA ALA A 193 -0.37 -7.86 7.76
C ALA A 193 1.12 -7.93 8.09
N VAL A 194 1.81 -8.96 7.63
CA VAL A 194 3.27 -9.07 7.75
C VAL A 194 3.89 -8.60 6.45
N ILE A 195 4.74 -7.58 6.52
CA ILE A 195 5.36 -6.93 5.36
C ILE A 195 6.88 -7.13 5.42
N LEU A 196 7.44 -7.71 4.37
CA LEU A 196 8.87 -7.96 4.23
C LEU A 196 9.56 -6.74 3.61
N ARG A 197 10.41 -6.06 4.38
CA ARG A 197 11.09 -4.86 3.93
C ARG A 197 12.45 -5.16 3.32
N ARG A 198 12.48 -5.12 1.98
CA ARG A 198 13.67 -5.33 1.13
C ARG A 198 14.57 -4.09 1.12
N GLU A 199 15.79 -4.23 0.63
CA GLU A 199 16.78 -3.13 0.59
C GLU A 199 16.26 -1.89 -0.15
N ASN A 200 15.60 -2.09 -1.30
CA ASN A 200 15.02 -1.02 -2.11
C ASN A 200 13.77 -0.36 -1.49
N HIS A 201 13.35 -0.76 -0.29
CA HIS A 201 12.29 -0.08 0.47
C HIS A 201 12.84 1.02 1.39
N TYR A 202 14.15 1.08 1.59
CA TYR A 202 14.81 2.05 2.46
C TYR A 202 15.54 3.14 1.67
N CYS A 203 15.76 4.27 2.32
CA CYS A 203 16.67 5.31 1.85
C CYS A 203 18.11 4.77 1.79
N THR A 204 18.87 5.17 0.79
CA THR A 204 20.29 4.79 0.66
C THR A 204 21.06 5.12 1.93
N ASN A 205 21.81 4.14 2.46
CA ASN A 205 22.61 4.25 3.69
C ASN A 205 21.80 4.63 4.94
N SER A 206 20.50 4.34 4.97
CA SER A 206 19.63 4.64 6.12
C SER A 206 18.64 3.50 6.36
N ARG A 207 18.16 3.37 7.60
CA ARG A 207 17.07 2.45 7.97
C ARG A 207 15.69 3.12 7.89
N GLN A 208 15.61 4.34 7.36
CA GLN A 208 14.35 5.02 7.10
C GLN A 208 13.69 4.49 5.83
N LEU A 209 12.40 4.17 5.90
CA LEU A 209 11.61 3.76 4.74
C LEU A 209 11.41 4.91 3.76
N LEU A 210 11.34 4.59 2.46
CA LEU A 210 10.88 5.54 1.45
C LEU A 210 9.43 5.94 1.71
N GLY A 211 9.06 7.18 1.38
CA GLY A 211 7.73 7.73 1.66
C GLY A 211 6.57 6.86 1.17
N ARG A 212 6.68 6.24 -0.01
CA ARG A 212 5.67 5.31 -0.54
C ARG A 212 5.39 4.11 0.38
N HIS A 213 6.39 3.60 1.09
CA HIS A 213 6.26 2.45 1.99
C HIS A 213 5.72 2.86 3.37
N GLN A 214 5.95 4.11 3.77
CA GLN A 214 5.31 4.70 4.95
C GLN A 214 3.81 4.94 4.70
N VAL A 215 3.46 5.47 3.52
CA VAL A 215 2.08 5.63 3.08
C VAL A 215 1.36 4.27 3.01
N GLU A 216 2.03 3.24 2.47
CA GLU A 216 1.53 1.87 2.51
C GLU A 216 1.20 1.40 3.94
N CYS A 217 2.09 1.57 4.92
CA CYS A 217 1.78 1.22 6.32
C CYS A 217 0.53 1.94 6.83
N ARG A 218 0.49 3.28 6.67
CA ARG A 218 -0.65 4.10 7.11
C ARG A 218 -1.95 3.62 6.48
N HIS A 219 -1.94 3.35 5.17
CA HIS A 219 -3.11 2.86 4.44
C HIS A 219 -3.57 1.48 4.91
N LEU A 220 -2.65 0.57 5.21
CA LEU A 220 -2.99 -0.73 5.79
C LEU A 220 -3.64 -0.56 7.18
N GLU A 221 -3.12 0.34 8.01
CA GLU A 221 -3.71 0.66 9.32
C GLU A 221 -5.12 1.26 9.18
N LEU A 222 -5.32 2.19 8.24
CA LEU A 222 -6.64 2.75 7.93
C LEU A 222 -7.64 1.70 7.44
N MET A 223 -7.17 0.66 6.76
CA MET A 223 -7.98 -0.51 6.39
C MET A 223 -8.21 -1.51 7.54
N GLY A 224 -7.74 -1.21 8.76
CA GLY A 224 -7.95 -2.02 9.95
C GLY A 224 -6.93 -3.15 10.16
N TYR A 225 -5.80 -3.12 9.45
CA TYR A 225 -4.71 -4.06 9.68
C TYR A 225 -3.80 -3.59 10.82
N THR A 226 -3.30 -4.54 11.60
CA THR A 226 -2.08 -4.35 12.39
C THR A 226 -0.89 -4.71 11.51
N VAL A 227 -0.05 -3.73 11.20
CA VAL A 227 1.13 -3.93 10.35
C VAL A 227 2.29 -4.42 11.19
N VAL A 228 2.91 -5.52 10.76
CA VAL A 228 4.13 -6.09 11.33
C VAL A 228 5.20 -6.08 10.24
N GLU A 229 6.26 -5.32 10.46
CA GLU A 229 7.33 -5.19 9.47
C GLU A 229 8.51 -6.10 9.81
N VAL A 230 9.01 -6.83 8.81
CA VAL A 230 10.22 -7.66 8.93
C VAL A 230 11.31 -7.06 8.06
N PRO A 231 12.27 -6.31 8.64
CA PRO A 231 13.40 -5.76 7.90
C PRO A 231 14.36 -6.83 7.42
N HIS A 232 14.77 -6.76 6.15
CA HIS A 232 15.77 -7.68 5.58
C HIS A 232 17.08 -7.70 6.40
N PHE A 233 17.55 -6.54 6.87
CA PHE A 233 18.80 -6.47 7.63
C PHE A 233 18.72 -7.13 9.01
N ILE A 234 17.53 -7.17 9.63
CA ILE A 234 17.33 -7.93 10.87
C ILE A 234 17.27 -9.42 10.53
N TRP A 235 16.46 -9.80 9.55
CA TRP A 235 16.32 -11.20 9.17
C TRP A 235 17.65 -11.84 8.73
N TYR A 236 18.41 -11.14 7.88
CA TYR A 236 19.71 -11.63 7.40
C TYR A 236 20.78 -11.68 8.48
N SER A 237 20.68 -10.83 9.52
CA SER A 237 21.57 -10.96 10.68
C SER A 237 21.34 -12.27 11.46
N MET A 238 20.18 -12.89 11.29
CA MET A 238 19.80 -14.19 11.86
C MET A 238 20.06 -15.36 10.90
N ALA A 239 20.94 -15.22 9.90
CA ALA A 239 21.22 -16.28 8.91
C ALA A 239 21.72 -17.60 9.54
N HIS A 240 22.42 -17.51 10.67
CA HIS A 240 22.91 -18.67 11.44
C HIS A 240 22.11 -18.94 12.72
N ALA A 241 21.01 -18.22 12.92
CA ALA A 241 20.14 -18.43 14.07
C ALA A 241 19.31 -19.71 13.88
N THR A 242 18.86 -20.27 14.99
CA THR A 242 17.96 -21.43 14.95
C THR A 242 16.58 -21.03 14.42
N GLN A 243 15.78 -22.02 14.04
CA GLN A 243 14.40 -21.77 13.62
C GLN A 243 13.59 -21.19 14.79
N GLU A 244 13.86 -21.64 16.00
CA GLU A 244 13.27 -21.15 17.25
C GLU A 244 13.59 -19.66 17.48
N ASP A 245 14.83 -19.22 17.22
CA ASP A 245 15.21 -17.80 17.32
C ASP A 245 14.43 -16.93 16.33
N LYS A 246 14.30 -17.39 15.08
CA LYS A 246 13.51 -16.69 14.04
C LYS A 246 12.03 -16.62 14.42
N MET A 247 11.48 -17.70 14.97
CA MET A 247 10.11 -17.73 15.49
C MET A 247 9.93 -16.79 16.68
N GLN A 248 10.91 -16.75 17.60
CA GLN A 248 10.87 -15.86 18.76
C GLN A 248 10.89 -14.40 18.33
N TYR A 249 11.73 -14.03 17.36
CA TYR A 249 11.70 -12.70 16.76
C TYR A 249 10.30 -12.35 16.21
N LEU A 250 9.69 -13.22 15.40
CA LEU A 250 8.35 -12.98 14.87
C LEU A 250 7.30 -12.89 15.98
N LYS A 251 7.42 -13.71 17.02
CA LYS A 251 6.54 -13.69 18.19
C LYS A 251 6.59 -12.35 18.90
N ASP A 252 7.78 -11.81 19.13
CA ASP A 252 7.97 -10.51 19.79
C ASP A 252 7.37 -9.36 18.97
N GLN A 253 7.41 -9.45 17.63
CA GLN A 253 6.78 -8.47 16.75
C GLN A 253 5.24 -8.59 16.72
N ILE A 254 4.70 -9.81 16.71
CA ILE A 254 3.26 -10.06 16.50
C ILE A 254 2.48 -9.96 17.83
N PHE A 255 3.08 -10.40 18.93
CA PHE A 255 2.50 -10.48 20.27
C PHE A 255 3.35 -9.69 21.27
N PRO A 256 3.45 -8.35 21.14
CA PRO A 256 4.24 -7.56 22.06
C PRO A 256 3.72 -7.74 23.50
N ALA A 257 4.65 -7.89 24.45
CA ALA A 257 4.31 -7.96 25.86
C ALA A 257 3.53 -6.69 26.27
N ARG A 258 2.36 -6.88 26.88
CA ARG A 258 1.56 -5.79 27.45
C ARG A 258 2.16 -5.30 28.76
#